data_AF-A0A1M5XYN7-F1
#
_entry.id   AF-A0A1M5XYN7-F1
#
_cell.length_a   1.000
_cell.length_b   1.000
_cell.length_c   1.000
_cell.angle_alpha   90.00
_cell.angle_beta   90.00
_cell.angle_gamma   90.00
#
_symmetry.space_group_name_H-M   'P 1'
#
loop_
_entity.id
_entity.type
_entity.pdbx_description
1 polymer ?
#
loop_
_entity_poly.entity_id
_entity_poly.type
_entity_poly.pdbx_seq_one_letter_code
_entity_poly.pdbx_strand_id
1 'polypeptide(L)'
;MHRRTFAKLTLAAPALFFARPALAREPEIYQEGGVAIDGSDPVGYFTNNGPVAGSSSVTVNYKGATWRFADQASADAFQSNPTAYEPAFGGYCAFAASRGYLAPTTPEAWTIYEDKLYLNANLRARELWLQDIPGNIAKGNANWPGILG
;
A
#
# COMPACT_ATOMS: atom_id res chain seq x y z
N MET A 1 -24.32 -43.13 -64.77
CA MET A 1 -24.66 -41.70 -64.60
C MET A 1 -24.11 -41.21 -63.27
N HIS A 2 -23.12 -40.31 -63.30
CA HIS A 2 -22.44 -39.78 -62.12
C HIS A 2 -23.22 -38.61 -61.51
N ARG A 3 -23.51 -38.65 -60.21
CA ARG A 3 -23.89 -37.46 -59.43
C ARG A 3 -22.78 -37.17 -58.43
N ARG A 4 -22.11 -36.03 -58.68
CA ARG A 4 -20.95 -35.52 -57.96
C ARG A 4 -21.39 -34.91 -56.63
N THR A 5 -20.82 -35.40 -55.54
CA THR A 5 -20.93 -34.85 -54.19
C THR A 5 -20.09 -33.56 -54.10
N PHE A 6 -20.71 -32.41 -53.84
CA PHE A 6 -19.99 -31.17 -53.54
C PHE A 6 -19.71 -31.10 -52.04
N ALA A 7 -18.45 -31.28 -51.65
CA ALA A 7 -17.98 -31.00 -50.29
C ALA A 7 -17.87 -29.48 -50.10
N LYS A 8 -18.65 -28.93 -49.17
CA LYS A 8 -18.53 -27.52 -48.75
C LYS A 8 -17.36 -27.41 -47.78
N LEU A 9 -16.28 -26.76 -48.20
CA LEU A 9 -15.14 -26.45 -47.35
C LEU A 9 -15.48 -25.18 -46.55
N THR A 10 -15.86 -25.32 -45.28
CA THR A 10 -16.03 -24.20 -44.35
C THR A 10 -14.66 -23.81 -43.78
N LEU A 11 -14.14 -22.66 -44.20
CA LEU A 11 -12.90 -22.09 -43.68
C LEU A 11 -13.16 -21.50 -42.28
N ALA A 12 -12.73 -22.19 -41.23
CA ALA A 12 -12.80 -21.66 -39.87
C ALA A 12 -11.65 -20.66 -39.63
N ALA A 13 -11.97 -19.39 -39.48
CA ALA A 13 -10.98 -18.36 -39.12
C ALA A 13 -10.61 -18.48 -37.63
N PRO A 14 -9.32 -18.56 -37.25
CA PRO A 14 -8.91 -18.63 -35.86
C PRO A 14 -9.11 -17.26 -35.19
N ALA A 15 -10.00 -17.19 -34.20
CA ALA A 15 -10.13 -16.02 -33.33
C ALA A 15 -8.91 -15.94 -32.41
N LEU A 16 -7.98 -15.03 -32.72
CA LEU A 16 -6.88 -14.66 -31.83
C LEU A 16 -7.46 -13.87 -30.65
N PHE A 17 -7.69 -14.55 -29.53
CA PHE A 17 -7.95 -13.90 -28.25
C PHE A 17 -6.67 -13.24 -27.75
N PHE A 18 -6.55 -11.93 -27.95
CA PHE A 18 -5.53 -11.14 -27.27
C PHE A 18 -5.88 -11.07 -25.78
N ALA A 19 -5.19 -11.87 -24.97
CA ALA A 19 -5.25 -11.74 -23.52
C ALA A 19 -4.71 -10.36 -23.12
N ARG A 20 -5.56 -9.53 -22.51
CA ARG A 20 -5.11 -8.27 -21.91
C ARG A 20 -4.25 -8.61 -20.68
N PRO A 21 -3.09 -7.98 -20.50
CA PRO A 21 -2.35 -8.13 -19.26
C PRO A 21 -3.23 -7.62 -18.11
N ALA A 22 -3.41 -8.44 -17.09
CA ALA A 22 -3.98 -7.99 -15.83
C ALA A 22 -2.93 -7.13 -15.14
N LEU A 23 -3.16 -5.80 -15.09
CA LEU A 23 -2.39 -4.95 -14.17
C LEU A 23 -2.79 -5.37 -12.76
N ALA A 24 -1.83 -5.79 -11.95
CA ALA A 24 -2.06 -6.09 -10.56
C ALA A 24 -2.26 -4.78 -9.80
N ARG A 25 -3.37 -4.70 -9.07
CA ARG A 25 -3.68 -3.58 -8.19
C ARG A 25 -2.55 -3.30 -7.21
N GLU A 26 -2.24 -2.03 -6.97
CA GLU A 26 -1.28 -1.68 -5.94
C GLU A 26 -1.70 -2.26 -4.58
N PRO A 27 -0.74 -2.78 -3.78
CA PRO A 27 -1.03 -3.33 -2.46
C PRO A 27 -1.71 -2.31 -1.54
N GLU A 28 -2.55 -2.80 -0.62
CA GLU A 28 -3.16 -1.93 0.39
C GLU A 28 -2.11 -1.33 1.34
N ILE A 29 -1.03 -2.05 1.61
CA ILE A 29 0.09 -1.59 2.43
C ILE A 29 1.26 -1.24 1.53
N TYR A 30 1.80 -0.02 1.67
CA TYR A 30 3.05 0.35 1.04
C TYR A 30 4.16 -0.60 1.52
N GLN A 31 4.77 -1.27 0.55
CA GLN A 31 5.80 -2.25 0.81
C GLN A 31 6.87 -2.24 -0.29
N GLU A 32 8.13 -2.30 0.12
CA GLU A 32 9.28 -2.48 -0.77
C GLU A 32 9.81 -3.89 -0.57
N GLY A 33 9.89 -4.68 -1.66
CA GLY A 33 10.30 -6.08 -1.58
C GLY A 33 9.42 -6.94 -0.67
N GLY A 34 8.16 -6.54 -0.44
CA GLY A 34 7.23 -7.20 0.48
C GLY A 34 7.35 -6.79 1.96
N VAL A 35 8.22 -5.82 2.28
CA VAL A 35 8.40 -5.30 3.65
C VAL A 35 7.62 -4.00 3.82
N ALA A 36 6.74 -3.96 4.81
CA ALA A 36 5.92 -2.79 5.10
C ALA A 36 6.77 -1.60 5.55
N ILE A 37 6.39 -0.39 5.12
CA ILE A 37 6.86 0.91 5.65
C ILE A 37 8.38 1.01 5.84
N ASP A 38 9.13 0.54 4.84
CA ASP A 38 10.59 0.52 4.79
C ASP A 38 11.24 -0.22 5.98
N GLY A 39 10.52 -1.17 6.57
CA GLY A 39 10.98 -2.02 7.68
C GLY A 39 10.98 -1.34 9.05
N SER A 40 10.31 -0.20 9.19
CA SER A 40 10.15 0.47 10.48
C SER A 40 9.13 -0.24 11.37
N ASP A 41 9.35 -0.19 12.68
CA ASP A 41 8.39 -0.61 13.68
C ASP A 41 7.23 0.40 13.78
N PRO A 42 5.99 0.01 13.43
CA PRO A 42 4.85 0.93 13.50
C PRO A 42 4.48 1.31 14.95
N VAL A 43 4.75 0.45 15.94
CA VAL A 43 4.46 0.72 17.35
C VAL A 43 5.42 1.78 17.91
N GLY A 44 6.67 1.76 17.44
CA GLY A 44 7.71 2.70 17.86
C GLY A 44 7.33 4.18 17.69
N TYR A 45 6.55 4.51 16.65
CA TYR A 45 6.06 5.88 16.43
C TYR A 45 5.19 6.41 17.57
N PHE A 46 4.47 5.53 18.27
CA PHE A 46 3.55 5.89 19.36
C PHE A 46 4.23 5.85 20.73
N THR A 47 5.20 4.95 20.92
CA THR A 47 5.82 4.70 22.24
C THR A 47 7.15 5.43 22.43
N ASN A 48 7.94 5.59 21.37
CA ASN A 48 9.31 6.10 21.44
C ASN A 48 9.48 7.50 20.81
N ASN A 49 8.36 8.12 20.40
CA ASN A 49 8.33 9.45 19.77
C ASN A 49 9.22 9.55 18.51
N GLY A 50 9.32 8.47 17.74
CA GLY A 50 10.11 8.44 16.52
C GLY A 50 10.15 7.07 15.85
N PRO A 51 10.65 7.02 14.59
CA PRO A 51 10.82 5.76 13.89
C PRO A 51 11.88 4.92 14.62
N VAL A 52 11.57 3.63 14.80
CA VAL A 52 12.54 2.64 15.24
C VAL A 52 12.66 1.60 14.14
N ALA A 53 13.88 1.24 13.74
CA ALA A 53 14.09 0.20 12.76
C ALA A 53 13.64 -1.16 13.31
N GLY A 54 12.83 -1.88 12.56
CA GLY A 54 12.43 -3.23 12.90
C GLY A 54 13.51 -4.26 12.54
N SER A 55 13.55 -5.36 13.30
CA SER A 55 14.43 -6.49 13.02
C SER A 55 13.83 -7.42 11.97
N SER A 56 14.68 -8.00 11.12
CA SER A 56 14.26 -9.09 10.21
C SER A 56 13.94 -10.40 10.95
N SER A 57 14.33 -10.52 12.23
CA SER A 57 14.04 -11.69 13.07
C SER A 57 12.71 -11.61 13.81
N VAL A 58 12.09 -10.43 13.91
CA VAL A 58 10.82 -10.22 14.61
C VAL A 58 9.82 -9.65 13.62
N THR A 59 8.95 -10.52 13.10
CA THR A 59 8.08 -10.17 11.98
C THR A 59 6.65 -10.66 12.15
N VAL A 60 5.72 -9.94 11.53
CA VAL A 60 4.30 -10.29 11.44
C VAL A 60 3.84 -10.13 10.00
N ASN A 61 3.14 -11.12 9.48
CA ASN A 61 2.47 -10.99 8.18
C ASN A 61 1.07 -10.42 8.37
N TYR A 62 0.79 -9.28 7.73
CA TYR A 62 -0.51 -8.62 7.83
C TYR A 62 -0.81 -7.80 6.58
N LYS A 63 -2.04 -7.95 6.06
CA LYS A 63 -2.52 -7.34 4.79
C LYS A 63 -1.57 -7.54 3.60
N GLY A 64 -0.97 -8.72 3.51
CA GLY A 64 -0.08 -9.08 2.38
C GLY A 64 1.31 -8.46 2.44
N ALA A 65 1.70 -7.86 3.56
CA ALA A 65 3.03 -7.31 3.81
C ALA A 65 3.69 -7.96 5.04
N THR A 66 5.03 -8.02 5.01
CA THR A 66 5.86 -8.39 6.17
C THR A 66 6.17 -7.14 6.99
N TRP A 67 5.63 -7.08 8.19
CA TRP A 67 5.91 -6.03 9.16
C TRP A 67 7.09 -6.45 10.04
N ARG A 68 7.98 -5.51 10.37
CA ARG A 68 9.16 -5.74 11.22
C ARG A 68 9.01 -4.93 12.50
N PHE A 69 9.54 -5.49 13.59
CA PHE A 69 9.42 -4.89 14.92
C PHE A 69 10.78 -4.84 15.61
N ALA A 70 10.99 -3.83 16.45
CA ALA A 70 12.22 -3.65 17.21
C ALA A 70 12.39 -4.77 18.24
N ASP A 71 11.27 -5.24 18.80
CA ASP A 71 11.20 -6.30 19.79
C ASP A 71 9.88 -7.09 19.72
N GLN A 72 9.82 -8.20 20.44
CA GLN A 72 8.63 -9.06 20.48
C GLN A 72 7.42 -8.35 21.10
N ALA A 73 7.64 -7.45 22.07
CA ALA A 73 6.55 -6.72 22.71
C ALA A 73 5.81 -5.81 21.72
N SER A 74 6.54 -5.16 20.81
CA SER A 74 5.98 -4.35 19.73
C SER A 74 5.23 -5.21 18.70
N ALA A 75 5.77 -6.38 18.35
CA ALA A 75 5.07 -7.33 17.49
C ALA A 75 3.75 -7.82 18.11
N ASP A 76 3.77 -8.19 19.39
CA ASP A 76 2.60 -8.67 20.13
C ASP A 76 1.52 -7.57 20.26
N ALA A 77 1.94 -6.32 20.52
CA ALA A 77 1.06 -5.16 20.56
C ALA A 77 0.39 -4.93 19.20
N PHE A 78 1.18 -4.97 18.11
CA PHE A 78 0.64 -4.84 16.75
C PHE A 78 -0.34 -5.97 16.42
N GLN A 79 0.00 -7.23 16.68
CA GLN A 79 -0.89 -8.38 16.42
C GLN A 79 -2.20 -8.30 17.19
N SER A 80 -2.17 -7.75 18.40
CA SER A 80 -3.36 -7.60 19.24
C SER A 80 -4.32 -6.52 18.71
N ASN A 81 -3.82 -5.46 18.08
CA ASN A 81 -4.65 -4.43 17.47
C ASN A 81 -3.95 -3.73 16.27
N PRO A 82 -3.88 -4.38 15.10
CA PRO A 82 -3.14 -3.85 13.96
C PRO A 82 -3.64 -2.49 13.51
N THR A 83 -4.95 -2.25 13.59
CA THR A 83 -5.61 -1.01 13.14
C THR A 83 -5.21 0.23 13.94
N ALA A 84 -4.77 0.05 15.18
CA ALA A 84 -4.25 1.14 16.02
C ALA A 84 -2.87 1.62 15.56
N TYR A 85 -2.07 0.74 14.97
CA TYR A 85 -0.67 1.01 14.64
C TYR A 85 -0.41 1.14 13.13
N GLU A 86 -1.25 0.54 12.28
CA GLU A 86 -1.11 0.69 10.84
C GLU A 86 -1.29 2.17 10.44
N PRO A 87 -0.41 2.73 9.60
CA PRO A 87 -0.54 4.11 9.16
C PRO A 87 -1.81 4.31 8.32
N ALA A 88 -2.31 5.54 8.30
CA ALA A 88 -3.30 5.96 7.33
C ALA A 88 -2.78 5.74 5.90
N PHE A 89 -3.71 5.51 4.97
CA PHE A 89 -3.41 5.31 3.56
C PHE A 89 -2.38 4.21 3.30
N GLY A 90 -2.41 3.14 4.12
CA GLY A 90 -1.55 1.99 3.95
C GLY A 90 -0.06 2.23 4.20
N GLY A 91 0.33 3.39 4.72
CA GLY A 91 1.74 3.78 4.83
C GLY A 91 2.33 4.40 3.57
N TYR A 92 1.54 4.62 2.52
CA TYR A 92 1.93 5.50 1.43
C TYR A 92 2.01 6.96 1.92
N CYS A 93 2.69 7.83 1.16
CA CYS A 93 2.77 9.25 1.50
C CYS A 93 1.37 9.88 1.61
N ALA A 94 1.01 10.32 2.82
CA ALA A 94 -0.29 10.90 3.12
C ALA A 94 -0.58 12.19 2.32
N PHE A 95 0.46 12.99 2.07
CA PHE A 95 0.34 14.16 1.20
C PHE A 95 0.11 13.77 -0.26
N ALA A 96 0.76 12.72 -0.77
CA ALA A 96 0.47 12.24 -2.12
C ALA A 96 -0.96 11.70 -2.22
N ALA A 97 -1.40 10.93 -1.22
CA ALA A 97 -2.76 10.41 -1.14
C ALA A 97 -3.79 11.55 -1.14
N SER A 98 -3.55 12.66 -0.43
CA SER A 98 -4.41 13.85 -0.47
C SER A 98 -4.45 14.55 -1.84
N ARG A 99 -3.44 14.30 -2.68
CA ARG A 99 -3.32 14.81 -4.05
C ARG A 99 -3.79 13.80 -5.11
N GLY A 100 -4.27 12.63 -4.70
CA GLY A 100 -4.87 11.63 -5.59
C GLY A 100 -3.88 10.69 -6.28
N TYR A 101 -2.67 10.54 -5.75
CA TYR A 101 -1.68 9.59 -6.29
C TYR A 101 -0.90 8.90 -5.16
N LEU A 102 -0.25 7.78 -5.49
CA LEU A 102 0.60 7.04 -4.56
C LEU A 102 2.04 7.52 -4.67
N ALA A 103 2.72 7.60 -3.54
CA ALA A 103 4.17 7.78 -3.47
C ALA A 103 4.72 6.96 -2.30
N PRO A 104 5.97 6.49 -2.38
CA PRO A 104 6.62 5.80 -1.28
C PRO A 104 6.71 6.69 -0.05
N THR A 105 7.14 6.11 1.07
CA THR A 105 7.31 6.84 2.32
C THR A 105 8.77 6.89 2.74
N THR A 106 9.03 7.60 3.83
CA THR A 106 10.33 7.61 4.51
C THR A 106 10.06 7.67 6.01
N PRO A 107 10.70 6.80 6.83
CA PRO A 107 10.39 6.67 8.26
C PRO A 107 10.45 7.98 9.06
N GLU A 108 11.38 8.86 8.73
CA GLU A 108 11.61 10.13 9.45
C GLU A 108 10.53 11.18 9.16
N ALA A 109 9.74 11.01 8.09
CA ALA A 109 8.76 11.98 7.64
C ALA A 109 7.35 11.60 8.13
N TRP A 110 7.14 11.61 9.44
CA TRP A 110 5.91 11.10 10.07
C TRP A 110 5.17 12.15 10.91
N THR A 111 3.88 11.95 11.11
CA THR A 111 3.04 12.75 12.01
C THR A 111 2.06 11.83 12.72
N ILE A 112 1.92 11.98 14.03
CA ILE A 112 0.77 11.46 14.77
C ILE A 112 -0.25 12.57 14.87
N TYR A 113 -1.47 12.32 14.41
CA TYR A 113 -2.60 13.25 14.53
C TYR A 113 -3.85 12.45 14.86
N GLU A 114 -4.53 12.83 15.95
CA GLU A 114 -5.72 12.11 16.46
C GLU A 114 -5.49 10.60 16.58
N ASP A 115 -4.40 10.22 17.25
CA ASP A 115 -3.99 8.83 17.49
C ASP A 115 -3.80 7.99 16.21
N LYS A 116 -3.58 8.64 15.06
CA LYS A 116 -3.29 7.98 13.78
C LYS A 116 -1.94 8.40 13.22
N LEU A 117 -1.19 7.41 12.73
CA LEU A 117 0.10 7.60 12.07
C LEU A 117 -0.08 7.97 10.60
N TYR A 118 0.57 9.04 10.19
CA TYR A 118 0.67 9.49 8.79
C TYR A 118 2.14 9.55 8.41
N LEU A 119 2.49 8.93 7.29
CA LEU A 119 3.86 8.95 6.77
C LEU A 119 3.93 9.76 5.47
N ASN A 120 5.10 10.30 5.12
CA ASN A 120 5.31 11.12 3.95
C ASN A 120 6.58 10.70 3.19
N ALA A 121 6.62 10.99 1.89
CA ALA A 121 7.73 10.61 1.01
C ALA A 121 9.08 11.28 1.33
N ASN A 122 9.06 12.37 2.13
CA ASN A 122 10.23 13.11 2.60
C ASN A 122 9.77 14.25 3.52
N LEU A 123 10.73 14.91 4.16
CA LEU A 123 10.48 16.04 5.05
C LEU A 123 9.80 17.22 4.35
N ARG A 124 10.06 17.46 3.06
CA ARG A 124 9.39 18.55 2.33
C ARG A 124 7.91 18.24 2.08
N ALA A 125 7.57 17.01 1.75
CA ALA A 125 6.18 16.57 1.65
C ALA A 125 5.48 16.66 3.02
N ARG A 126 6.19 16.32 4.11
CA ARG A 126 5.69 16.50 5.47
C ARG A 126 5.45 17.98 5.80
N GLU A 127 6.33 18.89 5.42
CA GLU A 127 6.09 20.34 5.62
C GLU A 127 4.80 20.79 4.94
N LEU A 128 4.52 20.33 3.72
CA LEU A 128 3.28 20.63 3.00
C LEU A 128 2.06 19.95 3.65
N TRP A 129 2.22 18.72 4.13
CA TRP A 129 1.19 18.01 4.91
C TRP A 129 0.77 18.81 6.15
N LEU A 130 1.75 19.32 6.90
CA LEU A 130 1.54 20.05 8.15
C LEU A 130 0.83 21.41 7.97
N GLN A 131 0.75 21.96 6.75
CA GLN A 131 0.07 23.23 6.50
C GLN A 131 -1.45 23.14 6.69
N ASP A 132 -2.04 21.97 6.48
CA ASP A 132 -3.49 21.73 6.60
C ASP A 132 -3.76 20.23 6.81
N ILE A 133 -3.43 19.71 8.00
CA ILE A 133 -3.61 18.29 8.32
C ILE A 133 -5.08 17.86 8.12
N PRO A 134 -6.10 18.54 8.69
CA PRO A 134 -7.49 18.08 8.55
C PRO A 134 -7.97 18.11 7.10
N GLY A 135 -7.65 19.16 6.34
CA GLY A 135 -8.05 19.24 4.94
C GLY A 135 -7.30 18.25 4.04
N ASN A 136 -6.04 17.92 4.35
CA ASN A 136 -5.30 16.87 3.66
C ASN A 136 -5.86 15.48 3.99
N ILE A 137 -6.24 15.21 5.24
CA ILE A 137 -6.92 13.96 5.64
C ILE A 137 -8.22 13.80 4.87
N ALA A 138 -9.08 14.83 4.84
CA ALA A 138 -10.36 14.77 4.13
C ALA A 138 -10.19 14.44 2.64
N LYS A 139 -9.22 15.08 1.96
CA LYS A 139 -8.91 14.78 0.56
C LYS A 139 -8.34 13.38 0.38
N GLY A 140 -7.44 12.94 1.27
CA GLY A 140 -6.88 11.58 1.25
C GLY A 140 -7.95 10.51 1.40
N ASN A 141 -8.90 10.71 2.33
CA ASN A 141 -10.03 9.81 2.53
C ASN A 141 -10.99 9.76 1.32
N ALA A 142 -11.15 10.88 0.59
CA ALA A 142 -11.95 10.88 -0.63
C ALA A 142 -11.29 10.09 -1.77
N ASN A 143 -9.94 10.04 -1.79
CA ASN A 143 -9.16 9.35 -2.80
C ASN A 143 -8.94 7.86 -2.45
N TRP A 144 -8.84 7.51 -1.17
CA TRP A 144 -8.54 6.16 -0.69
C TRP A 144 -9.82 5.34 -0.45
N PRO A 145 -9.86 4.04 -0.79
CA PRO A 145 -8.82 3.22 -1.44
C PRO A 145 -8.90 3.25 -2.98
N GLY A 146 -9.64 4.20 -3.57
CA GLY A 146 -9.84 4.29 -5.03
C GLY A 146 -8.57 4.57 -5.83
N ILE A 147 -7.54 5.13 -5.20
CA ILE A 147 -6.21 5.35 -5.83
C ILE A 147 -5.33 4.09 -5.95
N LEU A 148 -5.73 2.98 -5.32
CA LEU A 148 -5.11 1.68 -5.56
C LEU A 148 -5.70 1.13 -6.87
N GLY A 149 -4.91 1.08 -7.94
CA GLY A 149 -5.33 0.88 -9.33
C GLY A 149 -5.74 -0.53 -9.71
#